data_AF-A0A970EZE4-F1
#
_entry.id   AF-A0A970EZE4-F1
#
_cell.length_a   1.000
_cell.length_b   1.000
_cell.length_c   1.000
_cell.angle_alpha   90.00
_cell.angle_beta   90.00
_cell.angle_gamma   90.00
#
_symmetry.space_group_name_H-M   'P 1'
#
loop_
_entity.id
_entity.type
_entity.pdbx_description
1 polymer ?
#
loop_
_entity_poly.entity_id
_entity_poly.type
_entity_poly.pdbx_seq_one_letter_code
_entity_poly.pdbx_strand_id
1 'polypeptide(L)'
;MLPDAEEIKTIINIIYQYVTLTEEEKKEIVDIITNINASVLYNSKIHGIYHSQKVFLFSYLIAKHENLNNEERQIIFDAALYHDIGRINDFEDTLHGYCSALRIDKIATHPIYKNEENLKILKAIVDGHSVVDDKKDRFIEDYEVTNVERYYKLYNILKDADALDRKRFFESSYAHLDERYLRLDYSKKLIKLSEEINSYYKNKILESKKMLSKPEVGNFLCYHSIGFDFFKMRSILEYGILSKREMKKYGIQNVVNFEGGNLDDYVSVVDARFINKGTAYYTFITNGVSFVCELDKLYNSNKNHTLSYCIENGLPYNKSFHDDEKYVYGKIAPENIQGIFLHNKIINKDIRELNYIYNSLSFNLFTNRLKYYIENISTTFIPDTSRVKKLLNEYQKELEHYYLLDVSTQNMIRDDFIKILETIREKINANIQNWMYQKFQLKLMRKDYDKITVEDVVLHELKKLGIEYTKNKTKDGIVISYQKIKTKSK
;
A
#
# COMPACT_ATOMS: atom_id res chain seq x y z
N MET A 1 -1.97 10.12 -23.00
CA MET A 1 -1.92 10.18 -24.47
C MET A 1 -2.17 8.78 -24.97
N LEU A 2 -2.99 8.61 -26.01
CA LEU A 2 -3.08 7.32 -26.70
C LEU A 2 -1.73 7.00 -27.36
N PRO A 3 -1.31 5.73 -27.42
CA PRO A 3 -0.08 5.34 -28.08
C PRO A 3 -0.13 5.72 -29.56
N ASP A 4 0.99 6.18 -30.10
CA ASP A 4 1.10 6.47 -31.53
C ASP A 4 1.24 5.16 -32.35
N ALA A 5 1.04 5.25 -33.68
CA ALA A 5 1.07 4.08 -34.55
C ALA A 5 2.43 3.35 -34.54
N GLU A 6 3.52 4.05 -34.30
CA GLU A 6 4.88 3.46 -34.25
C GLU A 6 5.10 2.70 -32.93
N GLU A 7 4.51 3.19 -31.84
CA GLU A 7 4.49 2.53 -30.54
C GLU A 7 3.78 1.17 -30.61
N ILE A 8 2.59 1.15 -31.21
CA ILE A 8 1.81 -0.08 -31.40
C ILE A 8 2.58 -1.09 -32.25
N LYS A 9 3.20 -0.62 -33.35
CA LYS A 9 4.02 -1.47 -34.22
C LYS A 9 5.22 -2.07 -33.48
N THR A 10 5.88 -1.28 -32.64
CA THR A 10 7.02 -1.76 -31.84
C THR A 10 6.60 -2.84 -30.86
N ILE A 11 5.49 -2.65 -30.15
CA ILE A 11 4.96 -3.64 -29.20
C ILE A 11 4.59 -4.93 -29.92
N ILE A 12 3.93 -4.86 -31.08
CA ILE A 12 3.62 -6.02 -31.91
C ILE A 12 4.89 -6.79 -32.30
N ASN A 13 5.96 -6.07 -32.67
CA ASN A 13 7.25 -6.70 -33.00
C ASN A 13 7.90 -7.40 -31.79
N ILE A 14 7.76 -6.84 -30.59
CA ILE A 14 8.23 -7.49 -29.36
C ILE A 14 7.44 -8.79 -29.13
N ILE A 15 6.11 -8.75 -29.22
CA ILE A 15 5.25 -9.93 -29.05
C ILE A 15 5.65 -11.04 -30.01
N TYR A 16 5.97 -10.72 -31.26
CA TYR A 16 6.35 -11.71 -32.28
C TYR A 16 7.53 -12.59 -31.93
N GLN A 17 8.42 -12.12 -31.06
CA GLN A 17 9.56 -12.91 -30.61
C GLN A 17 9.13 -14.06 -29.67
N TYR A 18 7.91 -13.99 -29.14
CA TYR A 18 7.40 -14.88 -28.09
C TYR A 18 6.11 -15.62 -28.50
N VAL A 19 5.25 -14.99 -29.29
CA VAL A 19 3.93 -15.51 -29.68
C VAL A 19 3.66 -15.23 -31.15
N THR A 20 3.22 -16.25 -31.89
CA THR A 20 2.78 -16.07 -33.29
C THR A 20 1.38 -15.46 -33.33
N LEU A 21 1.25 -14.31 -34.00
CA LEU A 21 -0.02 -13.66 -34.29
C LEU A 21 -0.27 -13.59 -35.81
N THR A 22 -1.52 -13.82 -36.22
CA THR A 22 -1.98 -13.58 -37.60
C THR A 22 -2.18 -12.08 -37.85
N GLU A 23 -2.29 -11.67 -39.12
CA GLU A 23 -2.58 -10.26 -39.44
C GLU A 23 -3.94 -9.80 -38.91
N GLU A 24 -4.98 -10.65 -38.98
CA GLU A 24 -6.27 -10.40 -38.34
C GLU A 24 -6.16 -10.16 -36.84
N GLU A 25 -5.40 -11.00 -36.11
CA GLU A 25 -5.25 -10.87 -34.65
C GLU A 25 -4.53 -9.58 -34.27
N LYS A 26 -3.50 -9.19 -35.01
CA LYS A 26 -2.83 -7.90 -34.81
C LYS A 26 -3.80 -6.74 -35.01
N LYS A 27 -4.56 -6.77 -36.11
CA LYS A 27 -5.51 -5.73 -36.44
C LYS A 27 -6.56 -5.59 -35.34
N GLU A 28 -7.09 -6.71 -34.86
CA GLU A 28 -8.03 -6.73 -33.74
C GLU A 28 -7.43 -6.11 -32.47
N ILE A 29 -6.19 -6.45 -32.11
CA ILE A 29 -5.49 -5.85 -30.96
C ILE A 29 -5.37 -4.33 -31.12
N VAL A 30 -4.95 -3.85 -32.30
CA VAL A 30 -4.83 -2.42 -32.59
C VAL A 30 -6.18 -1.72 -32.51
N ASP A 31 -7.21 -2.30 -33.12
CA ASP A 31 -8.55 -1.74 -33.17
C ASP A 31 -9.12 -1.61 -31.75
N ILE A 32 -8.94 -2.60 -30.88
CA ILE A 32 -9.41 -2.53 -29.49
C ILE A 32 -8.63 -1.46 -28.70
N ILE A 33 -7.29 -1.46 -28.79
CA ILE A 33 -6.43 -0.52 -28.03
C ILE A 33 -6.67 0.94 -28.41
N THR A 34 -6.98 1.21 -29.68
CA THR A 34 -7.24 2.56 -30.19
C THR A 34 -8.64 3.08 -29.87
N ASN A 35 -9.62 2.19 -29.67
CA ASN A 35 -11.01 2.53 -29.36
C ASN A 35 -11.37 2.42 -27.87
N ILE A 36 -10.38 2.30 -26.98
CA ILE A 36 -10.63 2.31 -25.53
C ILE A 36 -11.32 3.63 -25.14
N ASN A 37 -12.35 3.54 -24.31
CA ASN A 37 -12.97 4.72 -23.71
C ASN A 37 -12.06 5.33 -22.63
N ALA A 38 -11.05 6.10 -23.04
CA ALA A 38 -10.07 6.69 -22.13
C ALA A 38 -10.68 7.66 -21.11
N SER A 39 -11.89 8.19 -21.36
CA SER A 39 -12.55 9.17 -20.48
C SER A 39 -13.04 8.59 -19.16
N VAL A 40 -13.27 7.26 -19.09
CA VAL A 40 -13.72 6.58 -17.87
C VAL A 40 -12.57 5.96 -17.08
N LEU A 41 -11.37 5.92 -17.66
CA LEU A 41 -10.20 5.33 -17.01
C LEU A 41 -9.69 6.23 -15.89
N TYR A 42 -9.11 5.61 -14.86
CA TYR A 42 -8.43 6.33 -13.82
C TYR A 42 -7.22 7.09 -14.40
N ASN A 43 -7.16 8.41 -14.17
CA ASN A 43 -6.11 9.25 -14.74
C ASN A 43 -4.81 9.13 -13.92
N SER A 44 -4.02 8.10 -14.24
CA SER A 44 -2.74 7.81 -13.59
C SER A 44 -1.68 7.36 -14.58
N LYS A 45 -0.40 7.55 -14.22
CA LYS A 45 0.72 6.95 -14.95
C LYS A 45 0.96 5.48 -14.57
N ILE A 46 0.51 5.02 -13.39
CA ILE A 46 0.67 3.62 -12.93
C ILE A 46 -0.53 2.76 -13.31
N HIS A 47 -1.75 3.28 -13.12
CA HIS A 47 -3.01 2.55 -13.23
C HIS A 47 -3.98 3.21 -14.23
N GLY A 48 -3.44 3.97 -15.19
CA GLY A 48 -4.22 4.56 -16.28
C GLY A 48 -4.09 3.79 -17.59
N ILE A 49 -4.25 4.49 -18.71
CA ILE A 49 -4.40 3.88 -20.04
C ILE A 49 -3.34 2.83 -20.40
N TYR A 50 -2.06 3.07 -20.09
CA TYR A 50 -0.98 2.14 -20.41
C TYR A 50 -1.07 0.84 -19.61
N HIS A 51 -1.55 0.90 -18.37
CA HIS A 51 -1.80 -0.28 -17.56
C HIS A 51 -2.94 -1.10 -18.17
N SER A 52 -4.09 -0.47 -18.44
CA SER A 52 -5.24 -1.14 -19.07
C SER A 52 -4.88 -1.78 -20.41
N GLN A 53 -4.07 -1.11 -21.23
CA GLN A 53 -3.60 -1.65 -22.51
C GLN A 53 -2.72 -2.89 -22.36
N LYS A 54 -1.80 -2.89 -21.38
CA LYS A 54 -0.92 -4.04 -21.12
C LYS A 54 -1.69 -5.22 -20.52
N VAL A 55 -2.61 -4.96 -19.59
CA VAL A 55 -3.48 -6.01 -19.02
C VAL A 55 -4.38 -6.60 -20.10
N PHE A 56 -4.93 -5.77 -21.00
CA PHE A 56 -5.65 -6.24 -22.18
C PHE A 56 -4.77 -7.13 -23.07
N LEU A 57 -3.53 -6.69 -23.34
CA LEU A 57 -2.62 -7.43 -24.19
C LEU A 57 -2.28 -8.81 -23.62
N PHE A 58 -1.94 -8.90 -22.33
CA PHE A 58 -1.69 -10.18 -21.69
C PHE A 58 -2.95 -11.05 -21.65
N SER A 59 -4.12 -10.45 -21.38
CA SER A 59 -5.40 -11.13 -21.43
C SER A 59 -5.69 -11.71 -22.82
N TYR A 60 -5.37 -10.99 -23.89
CA TYR A 60 -5.51 -11.46 -25.27
C TYR A 60 -4.64 -12.69 -25.55
N LEU A 61 -3.36 -12.62 -25.19
CA LEU A 61 -2.41 -13.72 -25.41
C LEU A 61 -2.80 -14.97 -24.62
N ILE A 62 -3.21 -14.80 -23.37
CA ILE A 62 -3.69 -15.91 -22.54
C ILE A 62 -5.01 -16.46 -23.11
N ALA A 63 -5.95 -15.60 -23.50
CA ALA A 63 -7.23 -16.01 -24.06
C ALA A 63 -7.06 -16.85 -25.35
N LYS A 64 -6.12 -16.47 -26.20
CA LYS A 64 -5.74 -17.24 -27.40
C LYS A 64 -5.22 -18.63 -27.02
N HIS A 65 -4.28 -18.72 -26.07
CA HIS A 65 -3.71 -19.99 -25.65
C HIS A 65 -4.75 -20.92 -24.99
N GLU A 66 -5.63 -20.36 -24.16
CA GLU A 66 -6.70 -21.08 -23.47
C GLU A 66 -7.93 -21.37 -24.36
N ASN A 67 -7.84 -21.06 -25.66
CA ASN A 67 -8.88 -21.25 -26.67
C ASN A 67 -10.26 -20.71 -26.22
N LEU A 68 -10.29 -19.49 -25.69
CA LEU A 68 -11.55 -18.87 -25.27
C LEU A 68 -12.50 -18.69 -26.47
N ASN A 69 -13.79 -18.93 -26.23
CA ASN A 69 -14.82 -18.62 -27.21
C ASN A 69 -15.08 -17.11 -27.31
N ASN A 70 -15.85 -16.67 -28.31
CA ASN A 70 -16.07 -15.25 -28.56
C ASN A 70 -16.70 -14.49 -27.38
N GLU A 71 -17.63 -15.11 -26.65
CA GLU A 71 -18.23 -14.45 -25.48
C GLU A 71 -17.24 -14.35 -24.32
N GLU A 72 -16.48 -15.42 -24.05
CA GLU A 72 -15.41 -15.42 -23.05
C GLU A 72 -14.35 -14.36 -23.35
N ARG A 73 -13.92 -14.25 -24.61
CA ARG A 73 -12.99 -13.22 -25.10
C ARG A 73 -13.52 -11.82 -24.83
N GLN A 74 -14.76 -11.54 -25.20
CA GLN A 74 -15.36 -10.23 -24.97
C GLN A 74 -15.42 -9.87 -23.48
N ILE A 75 -15.84 -10.81 -22.61
CA ILE A 75 -15.87 -10.59 -21.16
C ILE A 75 -14.48 -10.24 -20.63
N ILE A 76 -13.46 -11.04 -20.98
CA ILE A 76 -12.11 -10.82 -20.44
C ILE A 76 -11.47 -9.54 -20.98
N PHE A 77 -11.78 -9.14 -22.22
CA PHE A 77 -11.24 -7.91 -22.81
C PHE A 77 -11.86 -6.68 -22.14
N ASP A 78 -13.18 -6.66 -21.93
CA ASP A 78 -13.82 -5.56 -21.19
C ASP A 78 -13.34 -5.51 -19.74
N ALA A 79 -13.18 -6.67 -19.08
CA ALA A 79 -12.62 -6.72 -17.74
C ALA A 79 -11.18 -6.15 -17.71
N ALA A 80 -10.31 -6.60 -18.61
CA ALA A 80 -8.93 -6.15 -18.66
C ALA A 80 -8.80 -4.64 -18.88
N LEU A 81 -9.61 -4.08 -19.77
CA LEU A 81 -9.62 -2.64 -20.08
C LEU A 81 -10.14 -1.79 -18.92
N TYR A 82 -11.12 -2.30 -18.17
CA TYR A 82 -11.92 -1.48 -17.25
C TYR A 82 -11.89 -1.94 -15.78
N HIS A 83 -11.05 -2.91 -15.41
CA HIS A 83 -11.00 -3.43 -14.04
C HIS A 83 -10.67 -2.38 -12.97
N ASP A 84 -9.99 -1.29 -13.36
CA ASP A 84 -9.45 -0.26 -12.46
C ASP A 84 -10.25 1.06 -12.48
N ILE A 85 -11.40 1.13 -13.18
CA ILE A 85 -12.19 2.37 -13.32
C ILE A 85 -12.77 2.89 -12.01
N GLY A 86 -12.79 2.09 -10.95
CA GLY A 86 -13.23 2.42 -9.59
C GLY A 86 -12.14 3.01 -8.71
N ARG A 87 -10.90 3.17 -9.20
CA ARG A 87 -9.81 3.79 -8.44
C ARG A 87 -10.04 5.28 -8.21
N ILE A 88 -9.62 5.74 -7.03
CA ILE A 88 -9.54 7.16 -6.67
C ILE A 88 -8.11 7.62 -6.37
N ASN A 89 -7.19 6.68 -6.17
CA ASN A 89 -5.77 6.92 -5.91
C ASN A 89 -4.91 5.74 -6.44
N ASP A 90 -3.59 5.93 -6.46
CA ASP A 90 -2.60 4.93 -6.89
C ASP A 90 -2.19 3.93 -5.80
N PHE A 91 -2.77 4.01 -4.60
CA PHE A 91 -2.42 3.12 -3.50
C PHE A 91 -3.12 1.76 -3.63
N GLU A 92 -2.62 0.80 -2.86
CA GLU A 92 -3.32 -0.47 -2.69
C GLU A 92 -4.61 -0.27 -1.90
N ASP A 93 -5.69 -0.73 -2.49
CA ASP A 93 -7.04 -0.73 -1.94
C ASP A 93 -7.73 -1.99 -2.48
N THR A 94 -8.61 -2.64 -1.72
CA THR A 94 -9.42 -3.76 -2.25
C THR A 94 -10.80 -3.28 -2.66
N LEU A 95 -11.16 -2.03 -2.39
CA LEU A 95 -12.49 -1.52 -2.69
C LEU A 95 -12.63 -1.10 -4.15
N HIS A 96 -11.53 -0.74 -4.82
CA HIS A 96 -11.58 -0.30 -6.20
C HIS A 96 -12.14 -1.37 -7.16
N GLY A 97 -11.96 -2.66 -6.88
CA GLY A 97 -12.59 -3.73 -7.65
C GLY A 97 -14.11 -3.65 -7.58
N TYR A 98 -14.68 -3.67 -6.36
CA TYR A 98 -16.12 -3.53 -6.13
C TYR A 98 -16.70 -2.28 -6.80
N CYS A 99 -16.03 -1.13 -6.65
CA CYS A 99 -16.45 0.12 -7.28
C CYS A 99 -16.34 0.07 -8.81
N SER A 100 -15.35 -0.63 -9.35
CA SER A 100 -15.24 -0.88 -10.79
C SER A 100 -16.39 -1.73 -11.28
N ALA A 101 -16.73 -2.81 -10.58
CA ALA A 101 -17.84 -3.71 -10.91
C ALA A 101 -19.19 -2.97 -10.93
N LEU A 102 -19.40 -1.98 -10.05
CA LEU A 102 -20.60 -1.13 -10.09
C LEU A 102 -20.59 -0.10 -11.22
N ARG A 103 -19.41 0.31 -11.71
CA ARG A 103 -19.27 1.20 -12.87
C ARG A 103 -19.42 0.44 -14.20
N ILE A 104 -19.20 -0.88 -14.23
CA ILE A 104 -19.36 -1.74 -15.41
C ILE A 104 -20.74 -1.57 -16.06
N ASP A 105 -21.81 -1.43 -15.26
CA ASP A 105 -23.19 -1.31 -15.77
C ASP A 105 -23.36 -0.12 -16.73
N LYS A 106 -22.51 0.91 -16.62
CA LYS A 106 -22.56 2.11 -17.48
C LYS A 106 -21.73 1.99 -18.75
N ILE A 107 -20.84 1.00 -18.85
CA ILE A 107 -19.87 0.87 -19.95
C ILE A 107 -20.00 -0.44 -20.74
N ALA A 108 -20.52 -1.50 -20.13
CA ALA A 108 -20.71 -2.80 -20.75
C ALA A 108 -21.91 -2.78 -21.71
N THR A 109 -21.68 -2.30 -22.93
CA THR A 109 -22.73 -2.12 -23.94
C THR A 109 -22.78 -3.22 -25.00
N HIS A 110 -21.81 -4.14 -24.99
CA HIS A 110 -21.76 -5.23 -25.98
C HIS A 110 -22.99 -6.15 -25.88
N PRO A 111 -23.59 -6.61 -27.00
CA PRO A 111 -24.81 -7.41 -26.98
C PRO A 111 -24.77 -8.69 -26.14
N ILE A 112 -23.58 -9.25 -25.87
CA ILE A 112 -23.43 -10.46 -25.05
C ILE A 112 -23.92 -10.27 -23.61
N TYR A 113 -23.95 -9.02 -23.11
CA TYR A 113 -24.37 -8.69 -21.75
C TYR A 113 -25.90 -8.64 -21.59
N LYS A 114 -26.66 -8.85 -22.68
CA LYS A 114 -28.09 -9.18 -22.58
C LYS A 114 -28.31 -10.53 -21.90
N ASN A 115 -27.32 -11.41 -21.94
CA ASN A 115 -27.27 -12.58 -21.07
C ASN A 115 -26.75 -12.11 -19.69
N GLU A 116 -27.62 -12.18 -18.68
CA GLU A 116 -27.28 -11.74 -17.32
C GLU A 116 -26.09 -12.50 -16.73
N GLU A 117 -25.92 -13.78 -17.06
CA GLU A 117 -24.77 -14.57 -16.59
C GLU A 117 -23.44 -13.98 -17.07
N ASN A 118 -23.39 -13.48 -18.31
CA ASN A 118 -22.18 -12.84 -18.84
C ASN A 118 -21.84 -11.54 -18.08
N LEU A 119 -22.85 -10.75 -17.75
CA LEU A 119 -22.68 -9.52 -16.97
C LEU A 119 -22.29 -9.82 -15.52
N LYS A 120 -22.92 -10.83 -14.89
CA LYS A 120 -22.58 -11.31 -13.55
C LYS A 120 -21.13 -11.75 -13.47
N ILE A 121 -20.67 -12.57 -14.42
CA ILE A 121 -19.26 -13.02 -14.47
C ILE A 121 -18.32 -11.83 -14.65
N LEU A 122 -18.60 -10.90 -15.58
CA LEU A 122 -17.78 -9.70 -15.76
C LEU A 122 -17.63 -8.91 -14.45
N LYS A 123 -18.75 -8.64 -13.77
CA LYS A 123 -18.74 -7.89 -12.50
C LYS A 123 -18.01 -8.67 -11.40
N ALA A 124 -18.21 -9.98 -11.30
CA ALA A 124 -17.57 -10.83 -10.29
C ALA A 124 -16.04 -10.88 -10.44
N ILE A 125 -15.52 -11.01 -11.67
CA ILE A 125 -14.07 -11.02 -11.89
C ILE A 125 -13.45 -9.63 -11.70
N VAL A 126 -14.17 -8.56 -12.10
CA VAL A 126 -13.74 -7.18 -11.87
C VAL A 126 -13.78 -6.81 -10.39
N ASP A 127 -14.72 -7.29 -9.59
CA ASP A 127 -14.65 -7.07 -8.14
C ASP A 127 -13.45 -7.81 -7.54
N GLY A 128 -13.38 -9.11 -7.83
CA GLY A 128 -12.43 -9.98 -7.19
C GLY A 128 -10.97 -9.84 -7.63
N HIS A 129 -10.65 -9.11 -8.71
CA HIS A 129 -9.25 -8.94 -9.14
C HIS A 129 -8.40 -8.26 -8.05
N SER A 130 -9.00 -7.31 -7.33
CA SER A 130 -8.34 -6.51 -6.30
C SER A 130 -8.20 -7.21 -4.94
N VAL A 131 -8.80 -8.40 -4.78
CA VAL A 131 -8.93 -9.12 -3.50
C VAL A 131 -8.04 -10.36 -3.48
N VAL A 132 -7.46 -10.70 -2.33
CA VAL A 132 -6.67 -11.92 -2.14
C VAL A 132 -7.43 -13.20 -2.50
N ASP A 133 -6.72 -14.18 -3.05
CA ASP A 133 -7.28 -15.39 -3.68
C ASP A 133 -8.05 -16.31 -2.73
N ASP A 134 -7.78 -16.26 -1.42
CA ASP A 134 -8.51 -17.01 -0.39
C ASP A 134 -9.98 -16.60 -0.27
N LYS A 135 -10.37 -15.47 -0.88
CA LYS A 135 -11.75 -14.96 -0.90
C LYS A 135 -12.42 -15.05 -2.26
N LYS A 136 -11.79 -15.66 -3.27
CA LYS A 136 -12.32 -15.69 -4.64
C LYS A 136 -13.74 -16.31 -4.72
N ASP A 137 -14.04 -17.31 -3.89
CA ASP A 137 -15.32 -18.02 -3.93
C ASP A 137 -16.49 -17.11 -3.50
N ARG A 138 -16.23 -16.07 -2.69
CA ARG A 138 -17.24 -15.12 -2.24
C ARG A 138 -17.96 -14.43 -3.40
N PHE A 139 -17.24 -14.13 -4.48
CA PHE A 139 -17.82 -13.40 -5.62
C PHE A 139 -18.79 -14.25 -6.44
N ILE A 140 -18.73 -15.58 -6.32
CA ILE A 140 -19.73 -16.47 -6.91
C ILE A 140 -21.07 -16.25 -6.23
N GLU A 141 -21.06 -16.16 -4.89
CA GLU A 141 -22.26 -15.92 -4.08
C GLU A 141 -22.74 -14.47 -4.23
N ASP A 142 -21.85 -13.48 -4.08
CA ASP A 142 -22.19 -12.05 -4.13
C ASP A 142 -22.88 -11.63 -5.44
N TYR A 143 -22.52 -12.27 -6.57
CA TYR A 143 -23.06 -11.98 -7.90
C TYR A 143 -23.99 -13.08 -8.43
N GLU A 144 -24.26 -14.12 -7.65
CA GLU A 144 -25.08 -15.27 -8.03
C GLU A 144 -24.66 -15.88 -9.37
N VAL A 145 -23.35 -16.12 -9.52
CA VAL A 145 -22.75 -16.72 -10.72
C VAL A 145 -23.15 -18.19 -10.79
N THR A 146 -23.75 -18.61 -11.91
CA THR A 146 -24.18 -19.99 -12.10
C THR A 146 -23.13 -20.84 -12.81
N ASN A 147 -22.35 -20.24 -13.72
CA ASN A 147 -21.27 -20.91 -14.44
C ASN A 147 -19.92 -20.67 -13.73
N VAL A 148 -19.74 -21.41 -12.64
CA VAL A 148 -18.56 -21.33 -11.76
C VAL A 148 -17.26 -21.67 -12.50
N GLU A 149 -17.28 -22.64 -13.42
CA GLU A 149 -16.11 -23.02 -14.20
C GLU A 149 -15.63 -21.87 -15.09
N ARG A 150 -16.56 -21.22 -15.82
CA ARG A 150 -16.27 -20.05 -16.64
C ARG A 150 -15.78 -18.88 -15.79
N TYR A 151 -16.37 -18.66 -14.61
CA TYR A 151 -15.88 -17.66 -13.67
C TYR A 151 -14.42 -17.89 -13.29
N TYR A 152 -14.04 -19.09 -12.82
CA TYR A 152 -12.65 -19.35 -12.44
C TYR A 152 -11.68 -19.20 -13.61
N LYS A 153 -12.08 -19.65 -14.80
CA LYS A 153 -11.28 -19.49 -16.01
C LYS A 153 -10.97 -18.02 -16.26
N LEU A 154 -11.98 -17.16 -16.32
CA LEU A 154 -11.79 -15.73 -16.61
C LEU A 154 -11.15 -14.96 -15.45
N TYR A 155 -11.46 -15.33 -14.20
CA TYR A 155 -10.85 -14.76 -12.99
C TYR A 155 -9.33 -14.96 -12.99
N ASN A 156 -8.89 -16.20 -13.27
CA ASN A 156 -7.47 -16.52 -13.31
C ASN A 156 -6.74 -15.77 -14.42
N ILE A 157 -7.37 -15.62 -15.59
CA ILE A 157 -6.78 -14.86 -16.71
C ILE A 157 -6.62 -13.39 -16.36
N LEU A 158 -7.66 -12.74 -15.80
CA LEU A 158 -7.61 -11.32 -15.45
C LEU A 158 -6.51 -11.05 -14.42
N LYS A 159 -6.48 -11.87 -13.37
CA LYS A 159 -5.49 -11.78 -12.30
C LYS A 159 -4.06 -11.97 -12.79
N ASP A 160 -3.84 -12.97 -13.64
CA ASP A 160 -2.51 -13.23 -14.18
C ASP A 160 -2.07 -12.14 -15.16
N ALA A 161 -2.99 -11.61 -15.98
CA ALA A 161 -2.72 -10.51 -16.88
C ALA A 161 -2.37 -9.22 -16.12
N ASP A 162 -3.11 -8.89 -15.05
CA ASP A 162 -2.80 -7.80 -14.14
C ASP A 162 -1.44 -8.00 -13.44
N ALA A 163 -1.19 -9.22 -12.95
CA ALA A 163 0.07 -9.57 -12.30
C ALA A 163 1.26 -9.46 -13.26
N LEU A 164 1.13 -9.91 -14.51
CA LEU A 164 2.19 -9.81 -15.51
C LEU A 164 2.61 -8.36 -15.71
N ASP A 165 1.69 -7.40 -15.73
CA ASP A 165 2.01 -5.98 -15.86
C ASP A 165 2.86 -5.43 -14.70
N ARG A 166 2.92 -6.13 -13.57
CA ARG A 166 3.74 -5.74 -12.39
C ARG A 166 5.24 -5.87 -12.63
N LYS A 167 5.69 -6.48 -13.74
CA LYS A 167 7.11 -6.44 -14.15
C LYS A 167 7.60 -5.02 -14.49
N ARG A 168 6.70 -4.03 -14.59
CA ARG A 168 7.06 -2.60 -14.64
C ARG A 168 7.71 -2.08 -13.36
N PHE A 169 7.36 -2.66 -12.21
CA PHE A 169 7.90 -2.23 -10.92
C PHE A 169 9.29 -2.79 -10.71
N PHE A 170 10.15 -2.02 -10.04
CA PHE A 170 11.49 -2.46 -9.68
C PHE A 170 11.45 -3.71 -8.78
N GLU A 171 12.40 -4.63 -8.94
CA GLU A 171 12.40 -5.94 -8.26
C GLU A 171 12.33 -5.84 -6.73
N SER A 172 12.84 -4.76 -6.15
CA SER A 172 12.78 -4.54 -4.71
C SER A 172 11.43 -4.03 -4.20
N SER A 173 10.56 -3.59 -5.12
CA SER A 173 9.24 -3.10 -4.75
C SER A 173 8.33 -4.25 -4.29
N TYR A 174 7.49 -4.02 -3.28
CA TYR A 174 6.41 -4.98 -3.00
C TYR A 174 5.40 -5.07 -4.14
N ALA A 175 5.39 -4.06 -5.01
CA ALA A 175 4.54 -4.03 -6.19
C ALA A 175 5.07 -4.94 -7.32
N HIS A 176 6.33 -5.41 -7.27
CA HIS A 176 6.89 -6.29 -8.29
C HIS A 176 6.08 -7.58 -8.46
N LEU A 177 6.15 -8.19 -9.64
CA LEU A 177 5.56 -9.50 -9.89
C LEU A 177 6.15 -10.52 -8.92
N ASP A 178 5.27 -11.23 -8.23
CA ASP A 178 5.62 -12.46 -7.51
C ASP A 178 5.05 -13.64 -8.29
N GLU A 179 5.93 -14.36 -8.98
CA GLU A 179 5.58 -15.41 -9.95
C GLU A 179 4.76 -16.55 -9.32
N ARG A 180 4.82 -16.72 -8.00
CA ARG A 180 4.04 -17.73 -7.27
C ARG A 180 2.53 -17.44 -7.30
N TYR A 181 2.15 -16.20 -7.60
CA TYR A 181 0.76 -15.79 -7.77
C TYR A 181 0.28 -15.93 -9.22
N LEU A 182 1.10 -16.40 -10.16
CA LEU A 182 0.61 -16.74 -11.51
C LEU A 182 -0.10 -18.10 -11.47
N ARG A 183 -1.37 -18.11 -11.84
CA ARG A 183 -2.31 -19.24 -11.73
C ARG A 183 -2.20 -20.18 -12.92
N LEU A 184 -1.92 -19.65 -14.11
CA LEU A 184 -1.86 -20.41 -15.36
C LEU A 184 -0.41 -20.66 -15.77
N ASP A 185 -0.14 -21.87 -16.26
CA ASP A 185 1.20 -22.24 -16.72
C ASP A 185 1.64 -21.44 -17.94
N TYR A 186 0.69 -21.01 -18.78
CA TYR A 186 1.00 -20.14 -19.91
C TYR A 186 1.43 -18.74 -19.46
N SER A 187 0.81 -18.18 -18.42
CA SER A 187 1.20 -16.88 -17.86
C SER A 187 2.67 -16.86 -17.44
N LYS A 188 3.18 -17.96 -16.86
CA LYS A 188 4.60 -18.10 -16.50
C LYS A 188 5.53 -18.01 -17.72
N LYS A 189 5.09 -18.48 -18.89
CA LYS A 189 5.84 -18.36 -20.16
C LYS A 189 5.87 -16.93 -20.69
N LEU A 190 4.91 -16.09 -20.28
CA LEU A 190 4.82 -14.68 -20.69
C LEU A 190 5.66 -13.73 -19.84
N ILE A 191 6.32 -14.20 -18.77
CA ILE A 191 7.11 -13.32 -17.87
C ILE A 191 8.17 -12.53 -18.64
N LYS A 192 8.95 -13.20 -19.49
CA LYS A 192 10.01 -12.53 -20.28
C LYS A 192 9.45 -11.55 -21.30
N LEU A 193 8.34 -11.89 -21.95
CA LEU A 193 7.62 -10.95 -22.82
C LEU A 193 7.15 -9.73 -22.03
N SER A 194 6.62 -9.95 -20.82
CA SER A 194 6.19 -8.86 -19.95
C SER A 194 7.34 -7.94 -19.55
N GLU A 195 8.52 -8.48 -19.25
CA GLU A 195 9.72 -7.69 -18.99
C GLU A 195 10.08 -6.78 -20.16
N GLU A 196 10.04 -7.29 -21.39
CA GLU A 196 10.39 -6.51 -22.58
C GLU A 196 9.37 -5.42 -22.90
N ILE A 197 8.08 -5.74 -22.87
CA ILE A 197 7.00 -4.76 -23.06
C ILE A 197 7.10 -3.67 -21.99
N ASN A 198 7.23 -4.05 -20.72
CA ASN A 198 7.33 -3.08 -19.64
C ASN A 198 8.61 -2.25 -19.71
N SER A 199 9.73 -2.83 -20.16
CA SER A 199 10.97 -2.10 -20.39
C SER A 199 10.84 -1.08 -21.51
N TYR A 200 10.10 -1.39 -22.58
CA TYR A 200 9.82 -0.45 -23.66
C TYR A 200 9.04 0.78 -23.15
N TYR A 201 7.93 0.54 -22.43
CA TYR A 201 7.14 1.61 -21.81
C TYR A 201 7.96 2.41 -20.79
N LYS A 202 8.75 1.72 -19.96
CA LYS A 202 9.63 2.33 -18.98
C LYS A 202 10.67 3.21 -19.66
N ASN A 203 11.28 2.78 -20.77
CA ASN A 203 12.27 3.55 -21.51
C ASN A 203 11.65 4.80 -22.14
N LYS A 204 10.44 4.74 -22.71
CA LYS A 204 9.70 5.93 -23.15
C LYS A 204 9.44 6.91 -22.01
N ILE A 205 9.07 6.40 -20.82
CA ILE A 205 8.91 7.23 -19.61
C ILE A 205 10.26 7.77 -19.12
N LEU A 206 11.35 7.01 -19.22
CA LEU A 206 12.71 7.38 -18.75
C LEU A 206 13.44 8.33 -19.70
N GLU A 207 13.25 8.20 -21.02
CA GLU A 207 13.73 9.13 -22.05
C GLU A 207 13.17 10.53 -21.80
N SER A 208 12.10 10.65 -21.01
CA SER A 208 11.55 11.91 -20.54
C SER A 208 12.19 12.49 -19.26
N LYS A 209 13.18 11.84 -18.61
CA LYS A 209 14.14 12.40 -17.61
C LYS A 209 14.97 11.29 -16.92
N LYS A 210 16.29 11.32 -17.09
CA LYS A 210 17.25 10.66 -16.20
C LYS A 210 17.39 11.45 -14.90
N MET A 211 17.46 10.76 -13.75
CA MET A 211 18.43 10.97 -12.65
C MET A 211 17.98 10.21 -11.39
N LEU A 212 18.76 9.21 -10.98
CA LEU A 212 18.82 8.77 -9.58
C LEU A 212 19.56 9.85 -8.79
N SER A 213 19.04 10.28 -7.65
CA SER A 213 19.76 11.18 -6.75
C SER A 213 20.87 10.43 -6.02
N LYS A 214 22.12 10.91 -6.14
CA LYS A 214 23.20 10.47 -5.25
C LYS A 214 22.85 10.87 -3.81
N PRO A 215 23.17 10.04 -2.80
CA PRO A 215 22.95 10.43 -1.41
C PRO A 215 23.85 11.62 -1.04
N GLU A 216 23.33 12.46 -0.15
CA GLU A 216 24.17 13.36 0.63
C GLU A 216 24.99 12.53 1.62
N VAL A 217 26.31 12.78 1.69
CA VAL A 217 27.22 12.09 2.61
C VAL A 217 27.67 13.10 3.67
N GLY A 218 27.63 12.70 4.94
CA GLY A 218 27.94 13.58 6.06
C GLY A 218 27.83 12.87 7.39
N ASN A 219 27.56 13.62 8.46
CA ASN A 219 27.14 13.09 9.74
C ASN A 219 25.84 13.80 10.13
N PHE A 220 24.75 13.07 10.07
CA PHE A 220 23.40 13.60 10.23
C PHE A 220 22.77 13.06 11.49
N LEU A 221 22.31 13.96 12.35
CA LEU A 221 21.38 13.63 13.40
C LEU A 221 19.97 13.60 12.80
N CYS A 222 19.23 12.52 13.05
CA CYS A 222 17.91 12.30 12.47
C CYS A 222 16.95 11.72 13.50
N TYR A 223 15.65 11.86 13.22
CA TYR A 223 14.58 11.32 14.06
C TYR A 223 13.69 10.39 13.23
N HIS A 224 13.31 9.25 13.81
CA HIS A 224 12.31 8.36 13.24
C HIS A 224 11.19 8.11 14.26
N SER A 225 9.97 8.57 13.97
CA SER A 225 8.82 8.38 14.86
C SER A 225 8.06 7.11 14.52
N ILE A 226 7.69 6.36 15.57
CA ILE A 226 6.79 5.21 15.48
C ILE A 226 5.36 5.55 15.92
N GLY A 227 5.08 6.84 16.17
CA GLY A 227 3.84 7.27 16.81
C GLY A 227 3.73 6.65 18.21
N PHE A 228 2.61 6.02 18.51
CA PHE A 228 2.38 5.31 19.79
C PHE A 228 2.32 3.79 19.63
N ASP A 229 3.03 3.25 18.62
CA ASP A 229 3.15 1.81 18.39
C ASP A 229 4.22 1.17 19.25
N PHE A 230 3.96 1.09 20.56
CA PHE A 230 4.90 0.53 21.53
C PHE A 230 5.36 -0.90 21.19
N PHE A 231 4.55 -1.66 20.45
CA PHE A 231 4.87 -3.03 20.05
C PHE A 231 6.01 -3.13 19.03
N LYS A 232 6.31 -2.05 18.30
CA LYS A 232 7.47 -1.97 17.40
C LYS A 232 8.80 -1.83 18.15
N MET A 233 8.79 -1.38 19.40
CA MET A 233 10.02 -1.06 20.14
C MET A 233 10.98 -2.25 20.21
N ARG A 234 10.49 -3.44 20.55
CA ARG A 234 11.33 -4.65 20.62
C ARG A 234 12.05 -4.92 19.29
N SER A 235 11.30 -4.94 18.19
CA SER A 235 11.86 -5.19 16.87
C SER A 235 12.90 -4.13 16.48
N ILE A 236 12.67 -2.86 16.81
CA ILE A 236 13.60 -1.77 16.49
C ILE A 236 14.88 -1.88 17.32
N LEU A 237 14.75 -2.20 18.60
CA LEU A 237 15.90 -2.34 19.49
C LEU A 237 16.74 -3.58 19.15
N GLU A 238 16.12 -4.65 18.64
CA GLU A 238 16.81 -5.89 18.24
C GLU A 238 17.43 -5.81 16.82
N TYR A 239 16.68 -5.31 15.83
CA TYR A 239 17.06 -5.39 14.41
C TYR A 239 17.33 -4.04 13.74
N GLY A 240 17.02 -2.94 14.43
CA GLY A 240 17.06 -1.59 13.88
C GLY A 240 15.75 -1.19 13.21
N ILE A 241 15.74 -0.03 12.58
CA ILE A 241 14.58 0.47 11.83
C ILE A 241 14.72 -0.01 10.38
N LEU A 242 13.77 -0.81 9.93
CA LEU A 242 13.88 -1.55 8.67
C LEU A 242 12.99 -0.96 7.57
N SER A 243 13.47 -0.92 6.32
CA SER A 243 12.60 -0.80 5.14
C SER A 243 11.71 -2.03 5.01
N LYS A 244 10.65 -1.97 4.18
CA LYS A 244 9.74 -3.13 4.04
C LYS A 244 10.47 -4.37 3.51
N ARG A 245 11.42 -4.19 2.59
CA ARG A 245 12.25 -5.29 2.06
C ARG A 245 13.10 -5.93 3.15
N GLU A 246 13.71 -5.12 4.01
CA GLU A 246 14.47 -5.66 5.14
C GLU A 246 13.56 -6.36 6.16
N MET A 247 12.36 -5.84 6.46
CA MET A 247 11.39 -6.53 7.33
C MET A 247 11.08 -7.96 6.86
N LYS A 248 10.88 -8.14 5.54
CA LYS A 248 10.65 -9.47 4.94
C LYS A 248 11.78 -10.45 5.24
N LYS A 249 13.04 -10.01 5.22
CA LYS A 249 14.22 -10.86 5.50
C LYS A 249 14.23 -11.42 6.93
N TYR A 250 13.63 -10.70 7.89
CA TYR A 250 13.53 -11.12 9.28
C TYR A 250 12.17 -11.73 9.63
N GLY A 251 11.25 -11.89 8.65
CA GLY A 251 9.89 -12.37 8.91
C GLY A 251 9.05 -11.43 9.77
N ILE A 252 9.37 -10.13 9.78
CA ILE A 252 8.65 -9.13 10.58
C ILE A 252 7.41 -8.65 9.80
N GLN A 253 6.26 -8.66 10.47
CA GLN A 253 5.00 -8.22 9.88
C GLN A 253 5.06 -6.71 9.58
N ASN A 254 4.85 -6.34 8.32
CA ASN A 254 4.81 -4.95 7.89
C ASN A 254 3.42 -4.35 8.10
N VAL A 255 3.20 -3.75 9.27
CA VAL A 255 1.95 -3.03 9.58
C VAL A 255 2.23 -1.53 9.60
N VAL A 256 1.65 -0.82 8.64
CA VAL A 256 1.71 0.64 8.51
C VAL A 256 0.61 1.30 9.36
N ASN A 257 0.93 2.46 9.93
CA ASN A 257 0.07 3.14 10.91
C ASN A 257 -0.74 4.29 10.28
N PHE A 258 -0.37 4.77 9.09
CA PHE A 258 -0.90 5.95 8.40
C PHE A 258 -0.54 5.91 6.91
N GLU A 259 -0.94 6.92 6.12
CA GLU A 259 -0.49 7.14 4.72
C GLU A 259 1.03 7.39 4.59
N GLY A 260 1.76 7.38 5.71
CA GLY A 260 3.22 7.41 5.81
C GLY A 260 3.80 6.20 6.55
N GLY A 261 5.11 6.03 6.38
CA GLY A 261 5.85 4.86 6.85
C GLY A 261 6.95 4.48 5.87
N ASN A 262 7.80 3.56 6.30
CA ASN A 262 8.96 3.12 5.52
C ASN A 262 8.53 2.64 4.13
N LEU A 263 9.31 3.04 3.15
CA LEU A 263 9.20 2.60 1.77
C LEU A 263 9.81 1.21 1.62
N ASP A 264 9.71 0.70 0.41
CA ASP A 264 10.10 -0.66 0.05
C ASP A 264 11.57 -0.88 0.37
N ASP A 265 12.40 0.08 -0.05
CA ASP A 265 13.84 0.09 0.15
C ASP A 265 14.34 1.21 1.07
N TYR A 266 13.46 2.09 1.53
CA TYR A 266 13.89 3.28 2.26
C TYR A 266 13.18 3.44 3.61
N VAL A 267 13.93 3.82 4.62
CA VAL A 267 13.41 4.26 5.92
C VAL A 267 13.26 5.77 5.89
N SER A 268 12.07 6.28 6.22
CA SER A 268 11.85 7.73 6.34
C SER A 268 12.43 8.24 7.66
N VAL A 269 13.08 9.39 7.63
CA VAL A 269 13.61 10.09 8.81
C VAL A 269 13.39 11.59 8.68
N VAL A 270 13.31 12.29 9.81
CA VAL A 270 13.34 13.74 9.88
C VAL A 270 14.77 14.17 10.16
N ASP A 271 15.35 14.98 9.28
CA ASP A 271 16.71 15.51 9.43
C ASP A 271 16.71 16.67 10.44
N ALA A 272 17.54 16.55 11.48
CA ALA A 272 17.59 17.51 12.59
C ALA A 272 17.92 18.94 12.14
N ARG A 273 18.59 19.11 10.99
CA ARG A 273 18.92 20.43 10.42
C ARG A 273 17.68 21.24 10.07
N PHE A 274 16.52 20.59 9.88
CA PHE A 274 15.28 21.21 9.43
C PHE A 274 14.18 21.31 10.49
N ILE A 275 14.44 20.95 11.75
CA ILE A 275 13.43 20.93 12.83
C ILE A 275 12.62 22.23 12.95
N ASN A 276 13.27 23.38 12.76
CA ASN A 276 12.63 24.71 12.88
C ASN A 276 12.02 25.24 11.57
N LYS A 277 12.11 24.48 10.49
CA LYS A 277 11.66 24.88 9.14
C LYS A 277 10.68 23.88 8.53
N GLY A 278 10.74 22.64 8.98
CA GLY A 278 10.00 21.51 8.47
C GLY A 278 8.71 21.24 9.20
N THR A 279 7.82 20.51 8.55
CA THR A 279 6.49 20.17 9.07
C THR A 279 6.44 18.73 9.58
N ALA A 280 7.31 17.82 9.11
CA ALA A 280 7.34 16.44 9.61
C ALA A 280 7.77 16.37 11.08
N TYR A 281 8.71 17.22 11.52
CA TYR A 281 9.10 17.26 12.93
C TYR A 281 7.91 17.52 13.86
N TYR A 282 7.16 18.59 13.60
CA TYR A 282 6.00 18.93 14.42
C TYR A 282 4.87 17.91 14.27
N THR A 283 4.68 17.36 13.08
CA THR A 283 3.61 16.38 12.81
C THR A 283 3.89 15.07 13.55
N PHE A 284 5.09 14.49 13.39
CA PHE A 284 5.38 13.12 13.83
C PHE A 284 6.28 13.04 15.06
N ILE A 285 7.31 13.88 15.15
CA ILE A 285 8.32 13.77 16.22
C ILE A 285 7.76 14.36 17.52
N THR A 286 7.05 15.49 17.47
CA THR A 286 6.48 16.09 18.69
C THR A 286 5.23 15.37 19.20
N ASN A 287 4.64 14.46 18.41
CA ASN A 287 3.42 13.73 18.71
C ASN A 287 3.61 12.19 18.69
N GLY A 288 4.83 11.70 18.87
CA GLY A 288 5.10 10.26 18.88
C GLY A 288 6.40 9.88 19.56
N VAL A 289 6.50 8.62 19.97
CA VAL A 289 7.76 8.02 20.44
C VAL A 289 8.72 7.98 19.26
N SER A 290 9.88 8.62 19.42
CA SER A 290 10.82 8.81 18.32
C SER A 290 12.19 8.24 18.66
N PHE A 291 12.88 7.70 17.67
CA PHE A 291 14.26 7.23 17.80
C PHE A 291 15.21 8.26 17.24
N VAL A 292 16.25 8.60 18.02
CA VAL A 292 17.33 9.49 17.60
C VAL A 292 18.39 8.65 16.91
N CYS A 293 18.77 9.01 15.70
CA CYS A 293 19.68 8.26 14.85
C CYS A 293 20.84 9.14 14.39
N GLU A 294 22.05 8.59 14.34
CA GLU A 294 23.21 9.19 13.66
C GLU A 294 23.49 8.43 12.37
N LEU A 295 23.53 9.15 11.26
CA LEU A 295 23.54 8.58 9.91
C LEU A 295 24.62 9.23 9.06
N ASP A 296 25.29 8.44 8.24
CA ASP A 296 26.35 8.91 7.33
C ASP A 296 25.83 9.33 5.95
N LYS A 297 24.62 8.86 5.59
CA LYS A 297 24.02 9.06 4.28
C LYS A 297 22.53 9.36 4.38
N LEU A 298 22.10 10.36 3.61
CA LEU A 298 20.69 10.71 3.45
C LEU A 298 20.33 10.87 1.98
N TYR A 299 19.16 10.35 1.62
CA TYR A 299 18.55 10.50 0.30
C TYR A 299 17.42 11.52 0.38
N ASN A 300 17.31 12.35 -0.65
CA ASN A 300 16.19 13.27 -0.80
C ASN A 300 15.04 12.57 -1.53
N SER A 301 13.80 12.87 -1.14
CA SER A 301 12.64 12.55 -1.97
C SER A 301 12.80 13.18 -3.35
N ASN A 302 12.41 12.47 -4.40
CA ASN A 302 12.49 13.03 -5.73
C ASN A 302 11.29 13.97 -6.02
N LYS A 303 11.48 15.29 -5.88
CA LYS A 303 10.42 16.30 -6.09
C LYS A 303 10.06 16.51 -7.57
N ASN A 304 10.96 16.14 -8.49
CA ASN A 304 10.80 16.40 -9.92
C ASN A 304 10.07 15.27 -10.65
N HIS A 305 9.72 14.19 -9.95
CA HIS A 305 9.14 12.98 -10.52
C HIS A 305 7.80 12.67 -9.87
N THR A 306 6.88 12.11 -10.66
CA THR A 306 5.56 11.67 -10.20
C THR A 306 5.69 10.49 -9.24
N LEU A 307 4.75 10.36 -8.28
CA LEU A 307 4.64 9.20 -7.38
C LEU A 307 4.87 7.86 -8.11
N SER A 308 4.21 7.72 -9.25
CA SER A 308 4.30 6.59 -10.18
C SER A 308 5.72 6.21 -10.55
N TYR A 309 6.51 7.21 -10.96
CA TYR A 309 7.89 7.01 -11.37
C TYR A 309 8.74 6.52 -10.20
N CYS A 310 8.52 7.10 -9.02
CA CYS A 310 9.28 6.73 -7.85
C CYS A 310 8.97 5.30 -7.42
N ILE A 311 7.70 4.88 -7.41
CA ILE A 311 7.32 3.50 -7.10
C ILE A 311 7.92 2.53 -8.13
N GLU A 312 7.77 2.80 -9.42
CA GLU A 312 8.30 1.96 -10.51
C GLU A 312 9.83 1.79 -10.49
N ASN A 313 10.55 2.77 -9.97
CA ASN A 313 12.01 2.75 -9.90
C ASN A 313 12.54 2.48 -8.49
N GLY A 314 11.66 2.14 -7.54
CA GLY A 314 12.02 1.91 -6.14
C GLY A 314 12.70 3.12 -5.50
N LEU A 315 12.34 4.35 -5.88
CA LEU A 315 12.93 5.60 -5.39
C LEU A 315 12.12 6.19 -4.24
N PRO A 316 12.75 6.99 -3.36
CA PRO A 316 12.03 7.74 -2.36
C PRO A 316 11.19 8.85 -3.01
N TYR A 317 9.93 8.95 -2.60
CA TYR A 317 8.97 9.96 -3.03
C TYR A 317 8.45 10.75 -1.85
N ASN A 318 8.07 12.00 -2.08
CA ASN A 318 7.53 12.83 -1.02
C ASN A 318 6.08 12.42 -0.72
N LYS A 319 5.86 11.64 0.34
CA LYS A 319 4.53 11.16 0.73
C LYS A 319 3.63 12.25 1.26
N SER A 320 4.21 13.26 1.91
CA SER A 320 3.46 14.13 2.84
C SER A 320 3.85 15.60 2.73
N PHE A 321 4.48 15.98 1.60
CA PHE A 321 4.93 17.34 1.29
C PHE A 321 5.84 17.97 2.36
N HIS A 322 6.54 17.14 3.14
CA HIS A 322 7.42 17.60 4.20
C HIS A 322 8.87 17.75 3.69
N ASP A 323 9.37 18.98 3.67
CA ASP A 323 10.71 19.28 3.15
C ASP A 323 11.85 18.76 4.06
N ASP A 324 11.54 18.52 5.33
CA ASP A 324 12.41 17.98 6.36
C ASP A 324 12.46 16.44 6.38
N GLU A 325 11.63 15.77 5.58
CA GLU A 325 11.68 14.31 5.43
C GLU A 325 12.80 13.89 4.48
N LYS A 326 13.70 13.04 4.96
CA LYS A 326 14.80 12.40 4.24
C LYS A 326 14.68 10.89 4.34
N TYR A 327 15.52 10.18 3.61
CA TYR A 327 15.39 8.74 3.43
C TYR A 327 16.74 8.03 3.64
N VAL A 328 16.70 6.85 4.25
CA VAL A 328 17.87 5.97 4.46
C VAL A 328 17.64 4.68 3.70
N TYR A 329 18.61 4.24 2.90
CA TYR A 329 18.47 3.00 2.15
C TYR A 329 18.63 1.76 3.04
N GLY A 330 17.76 0.76 2.85
CA GLY A 330 17.79 -0.54 3.51
C GLY A 330 17.31 -0.48 4.95
N LYS A 331 18.19 -0.10 5.89
CA LYS A 331 17.89 -0.07 7.32
C LYS A 331 18.73 0.98 8.06
N ILE A 332 18.23 1.40 9.21
CA ILE A 332 19.02 2.05 10.26
C ILE A 332 19.38 0.96 11.27
N ALA A 333 20.65 0.57 11.30
CA ALA A 333 21.11 -0.49 12.16
C ALA A 333 21.05 -0.08 13.66
N PRO A 334 20.89 -1.03 14.61
CA PRO A 334 20.82 -0.72 16.04
C PRO A 334 21.95 0.18 16.55
N GLU A 335 23.17 -0.01 16.03
CA GLU A 335 24.34 0.77 16.38
C GLU A 335 24.25 2.25 16.00
N ASN A 336 23.38 2.61 15.04
CA ASN A 336 23.16 3.98 14.61
C ASN A 336 22.04 4.65 15.41
N ILE A 337 21.34 3.93 16.29
CA ILE A 337 20.29 4.47 17.17
C ILE A 337 20.92 4.91 18.49
N GLN A 338 20.81 6.20 18.80
CA GLN A 338 21.43 6.81 19.98
C GLN A 338 20.51 6.84 21.22
N GLY A 339 19.21 6.75 21.00
CA GLY A 339 18.24 6.77 22.08
C GLY A 339 16.80 6.92 21.62
N ILE A 340 15.90 6.98 22.59
CA ILE A 340 14.47 7.25 22.39
C ILE A 340 14.19 8.68 22.86
N PHE A 341 13.70 9.52 21.98
CA PHE A 341 13.27 10.87 22.26
C PHE A 341 11.77 10.91 22.55
N LEU A 342 11.41 11.51 23.69
CA LEU A 342 10.03 11.84 24.07
C LEU A 342 9.91 13.35 24.24
N HIS A 343 9.10 13.98 23.40
CA HIS A 343 8.84 15.41 23.47
C HIS A 343 8.00 15.77 24.71
N ASN A 344 8.18 16.98 25.26
CA ASN A 344 7.45 17.48 26.43
C ASN A 344 5.91 17.42 26.28
N LYS A 345 5.42 17.50 25.03
CA LYS A 345 3.99 17.37 24.71
C LYS A 345 3.41 15.99 24.99
N ILE A 346 4.22 14.93 24.96
CA ILE A 346 3.74 13.54 25.03
C ILE A 346 4.23 12.79 26.25
N ILE A 347 5.39 13.14 26.80
CA ILE A 347 6.07 12.37 27.87
C ILE A 347 5.13 12.02 29.04
N ASN A 348 4.37 13.00 29.51
CA ASN A 348 3.46 12.88 30.66
C ASN A 348 1.99 12.67 30.25
N LYS A 349 1.68 12.49 28.97
CA LYS A 349 0.30 12.23 28.52
C LYS A 349 -0.13 10.85 28.97
N ASP A 350 -1.38 10.74 29.41
CA ASP A 350 -1.98 9.43 29.68
C ASP A 350 -2.13 8.67 28.36
N ILE A 351 -1.85 7.36 28.37
CA ILE A 351 -1.99 6.53 27.17
C ILE A 351 -3.43 6.42 26.65
N ARG A 352 -4.43 6.80 27.45
CA ARG A 352 -5.83 6.93 27.05
C ARG A 352 -6.12 8.17 26.21
N GLU A 353 -5.21 9.16 26.19
CA GLU A 353 -5.36 10.40 25.40
C GLU A 353 -4.69 10.30 24.01
N LEU A 354 -4.13 9.14 23.66
CA LEU A 354 -3.30 8.97 22.48
C LEU A 354 -4.13 8.50 21.27
N ASN A 355 -3.74 8.92 20.08
CA ASN A 355 -4.31 8.42 18.83
C ASN A 355 -3.46 7.25 18.33
N TYR A 356 -4.07 6.07 18.23
CA TYR A 356 -3.38 4.82 17.88
C TYR A 356 -3.49 4.49 16.39
N ILE A 357 -4.49 5.02 15.72
CA ILE A 357 -4.71 4.93 14.28
C ILE A 357 -5.03 6.32 13.75
N TYR A 358 -4.39 6.69 12.64
CA TYR A 358 -4.56 7.98 11.98
C TYR A 358 -5.20 7.80 10.60
N ASN A 359 -5.52 8.92 9.95
CA ASN A 359 -6.26 8.97 8.69
C ASN A 359 -5.69 8.00 7.63
N SER A 360 -6.56 7.18 7.07
CA SER A 360 -6.27 6.30 5.93
C SER A 360 -7.57 6.05 5.18
N LEU A 361 -7.59 6.38 3.90
CA LEU A 361 -8.71 6.02 3.02
C LEU A 361 -8.70 4.53 2.63
N SER A 362 -7.63 3.79 2.92
CA SER A 362 -7.55 2.36 2.62
C SER A 362 -8.15 1.52 3.75
N PHE A 363 -9.29 0.90 3.45
CA PHE A 363 -9.98 0.02 4.40
C PHE A 363 -9.11 -1.17 4.85
N ASN A 364 -8.27 -1.71 3.97
CA ASN A 364 -7.38 -2.81 4.33
C ASN A 364 -6.26 -2.39 5.27
N LEU A 365 -5.63 -1.25 5.02
CA LEU A 365 -4.59 -0.76 5.93
C LEU A 365 -5.19 -0.54 7.32
N PHE A 366 -6.40 0.00 7.39
CA PHE A 366 -7.11 0.21 8.64
C PHE A 366 -7.45 -1.11 9.36
N THR A 367 -8.03 -2.08 8.65
CA THR A 367 -8.40 -3.38 9.24
C THR A 367 -7.19 -4.23 9.64
N ASN A 368 -6.13 -4.24 8.83
CA ASN A 368 -4.87 -4.92 9.18
C ASN A 368 -4.24 -4.31 10.42
N ARG A 369 -4.31 -2.98 10.59
CA ARG A 369 -3.82 -2.32 11.79
C ARG A 369 -4.62 -2.70 13.03
N LEU A 370 -5.94 -2.82 12.92
CA LEU A 370 -6.79 -3.27 14.03
C LEU A 370 -6.52 -4.71 14.42
N LYS A 371 -6.34 -5.62 13.45
CA LYS A 371 -5.94 -7.01 13.71
C LYS A 371 -4.62 -7.07 14.47
N TYR A 372 -3.62 -6.30 14.03
CA TYR A 372 -2.34 -6.19 14.71
C TYR A 372 -2.47 -5.73 16.17
N TYR A 373 -3.32 -4.74 16.45
CA TYR A 373 -3.61 -4.33 17.83
C TYR A 373 -4.28 -5.47 18.61
N ILE A 374 -5.33 -6.09 18.07
CA ILE A 374 -6.05 -7.19 18.73
C ILE A 374 -5.09 -8.34 19.06
N GLU A 375 -4.24 -8.75 18.13
CA GLU A 375 -3.24 -9.81 18.32
C GLU A 375 -2.27 -9.46 19.46
N ASN A 376 -1.71 -8.24 19.44
CA ASN A 376 -0.79 -7.80 20.48
C ASN A 376 -1.47 -7.63 21.85
N ILE A 377 -2.71 -7.15 21.90
CA ILE A 377 -3.49 -7.07 23.15
C ILE A 377 -3.80 -8.48 23.69
N SER A 378 -4.16 -9.42 22.81
CA SER A 378 -4.52 -10.81 23.13
C SER A 378 -3.42 -11.60 23.82
N THR A 379 -2.16 -11.16 23.73
CA THR A 379 -1.05 -11.71 24.53
C THR A 379 -1.17 -11.43 26.05
N THR A 380 -2.08 -10.55 26.45
CA THR A 380 -2.39 -10.25 27.86
C THR A 380 -3.82 -10.65 28.22
N PHE A 381 -4.80 -10.28 27.40
CA PHE A 381 -6.21 -10.61 27.59
C PHE A 381 -6.95 -10.49 26.25
N ILE A 382 -8.06 -11.21 26.07
CA ILE A 382 -8.86 -11.14 24.85
C ILE A 382 -9.74 -9.89 24.88
N PRO A 383 -9.56 -8.91 23.98
CA PRO A 383 -10.38 -7.70 23.96
C PRO A 383 -11.78 -7.97 23.37
N ASP A 384 -12.81 -7.31 23.91
CA ASP A 384 -14.13 -7.27 23.25
C ASP A 384 -14.06 -6.43 21.98
N THR A 385 -14.33 -7.06 20.83
CA THR A 385 -14.26 -6.45 19.50
C THR A 385 -15.63 -6.12 18.90
N SER A 386 -16.73 -6.39 19.62
CA SER A 386 -18.12 -6.26 19.12
C SER A 386 -18.40 -4.85 18.59
N ARG A 387 -18.12 -3.82 19.39
CA ARG A 387 -18.30 -2.41 19.03
C ARG A 387 -17.43 -1.98 17.87
N VAL A 388 -16.16 -2.39 17.86
CA VAL A 388 -15.21 -2.04 16.79
C VAL A 388 -15.63 -2.67 15.47
N LYS A 389 -16.11 -3.91 15.46
CA LYS A 389 -16.65 -4.56 14.26
C LYS A 389 -17.84 -3.81 13.68
N LYS A 390 -18.75 -3.32 14.52
CA LYS A 390 -19.90 -2.50 14.08
C LYS A 390 -19.44 -1.18 13.45
N LEU A 391 -18.53 -0.47 14.10
CA LEU A 391 -17.97 0.79 13.61
C LEU A 391 -17.16 0.60 12.32
N LEU A 392 -16.45 -0.50 12.18
CA LEU A 392 -15.73 -0.83 10.93
C LEU A 392 -16.69 -1.05 9.76
N ASN A 393 -17.82 -1.70 9.99
CA ASN A 393 -18.85 -1.87 8.96
C ASN A 393 -19.46 -0.51 8.55
N GLU A 394 -19.71 0.38 9.52
CA GLU A 394 -20.14 1.77 9.25
C GLU A 394 -19.09 2.51 8.40
N TYR A 395 -17.81 2.43 8.79
CA TYR A 395 -16.70 3.03 8.05
C TYR A 395 -16.61 2.53 6.60
N GLN A 396 -16.76 1.21 6.40
CA GLN A 396 -16.73 0.60 5.07
C GLN A 396 -17.87 1.11 4.18
N LYS A 397 -19.09 1.21 4.73
CA LYS A 397 -20.26 1.70 3.99
C LYS A 397 -20.11 3.15 3.55
N GLU A 398 -19.53 4.01 4.39
CA GLU A 398 -19.24 5.39 4.03
C GLU A 398 -18.22 5.47 2.89
N LEU A 399 -17.15 4.67 2.95
CA LEU A 399 -16.17 4.56 1.85
C LEU A 399 -16.82 4.09 0.55
N GLU A 400 -17.61 3.02 0.60
CA GLU A 400 -18.34 2.48 -0.55
C GLU A 400 -19.24 3.55 -1.17
N HIS A 401 -20.01 4.27 -0.35
CA HIS A 401 -20.87 5.35 -0.83
C HIS A 401 -20.07 6.45 -1.54
N TYR A 402 -18.97 6.91 -0.95
CA TYR A 402 -18.11 7.94 -1.54
C TYR A 402 -17.49 7.50 -2.87
N TYR A 403 -17.00 6.26 -2.96
CA TYR A 403 -16.36 5.75 -4.17
C TYR A 403 -17.34 5.59 -5.35
N LEU A 404 -18.64 5.43 -5.07
CA LEU A 404 -19.68 5.30 -6.10
C LEU A 404 -20.11 6.62 -6.73
N LEU A 405 -19.77 7.74 -6.10
CA LEU A 405 -20.04 9.06 -6.65
C LEU A 405 -19.16 9.33 -7.88
N ASP A 406 -19.65 10.18 -8.78
CA ASP A 406 -18.84 10.68 -9.88
C ASP A 406 -17.74 11.63 -9.34
N VAL A 407 -16.68 11.83 -10.13
CA VAL A 407 -15.50 12.61 -9.72
C VAL A 407 -15.85 14.05 -9.33
N SER A 408 -16.84 14.68 -9.98
CA SER A 408 -17.25 16.04 -9.64
C SER A 408 -17.88 16.09 -8.26
N THR A 409 -18.80 15.17 -7.98
CA THR A 409 -19.45 15.05 -6.67
C THR A 409 -18.45 14.65 -5.59
N GLN A 410 -17.54 13.72 -5.86
CA GLN A 410 -16.46 13.34 -4.93
C GLN A 410 -15.63 14.54 -4.51
N ASN A 411 -15.28 15.42 -5.45
CA ASN A 411 -14.51 16.64 -5.16
C ASN A 411 -15.32 17.63 -4.33
N MET A 412 -16.62 17.76 -4.58
CA MET A 412 -17.50 18.68 -3.85
C MET A 412 -17.68 18.30 -2.38
N ILE A 413 -17.80 16.99 -2.07
CA ILE A 413 -18.11 16.53 -0.71
C ILE A 413 -16.90 15.99 0.06
N ARG A 414 -15.70 16.03 -0.54
CA ARG A 414 -14.49 15.37 -0.02
C ARG A 414 -14.18 15.70 1.44
N ASP A 415 -14.25 16.97 1.80
CA ASP A 415 -13.90 17.43 3.14
C ASP A 415 -14.90 16.96 4.20
N ASP A 416 -16.20 16.95 3.87
CA ASP A 416 -17.23 16.49 4.78
C ASP A 416 -17.20 14.96 4.92
N PHE A 417 -16.93 14.25 3.82
CA PHE A 417 -16.68 12.82 3.84
C PHE A 417 -15.50 12.44 4.75
N ILE A 418 -14.37 13.17 4.66
CA ILE A 418 -13.21 12.95 5.54
C ILE A 418 -13.61 13.14 7.01
N LYS A 419 -14.40 14.17 7.35
CA LYS A 419 -14.87 14.39 8.74
C LYS A 419 -15.75 13.25 9.25
N ILE A 420 -16.61 12.67 8.39
CA ILE A 420 -17.44 11.51 8.75
C ILE A 420 -16.54 10.32 9.10
N LEU A 421 -15.57 10.00 8.24
CA LEU A 421 -14.62 8.92 8.50
C LEU A 421 -13.80 9.14 9.77
N GLU A 422 -13.32 10.36 10.02
CA GLU A 422 -12.61 10.70 11.25
C GLU A 422 -13.48 10.51 12.50
N THR A 423 -14.75 10.88 12.45
CA THR A 423 -15.69 10.68 13.58
C THR A 423 -15.85 9.20 13.93
N ILE A 424 -15.94 8.33 12.93
CA ILE A 424 -15.99 6.87 13.15
C ILE A 424 -14.65 6.37 13.71
N ARG A 425 -13.54 6.86 13.16
CA ARG A 425 -12.18 6.49 13.58
C ARG A 425 -11.89 6.88 15.01
N GLU A 426 -12.32 8.05 15.48
CA GLU A 426 -12.20 8.49 16.88
C GLU A 426 -12.88 7.52 17.84
N LYS A 427 -14.10 7.06 17.50
CA LYS A 427 -14.82 6.04 18.29
C LYS A 427 -14.07 4.71 18.32
N ILE A 428 -13.42 4.32 17.22
CA ILE A 428 -12.58 3.12 17.17
C ILE A 428 -11.31 3.32 18.03
N ASN A 429 -10.63 4.46 17.90
CA ASN A 429 -9.47 4.82 18.73
C ASN A 429 -9.79 4.78 20.22
N ALA A 430 -10.97 5.23 20.64
CA ALA A 430 -11.42 5.15 22.04
C ALA A 430 -11.46 3.70 22.57
N ASN A 431 -11.81 2.72 21.72
CA ASN A 431 -11.75 1.31 22.11
C ASN A 431 -10.30 0.83 22.25
N ILE A 432 -9.42 1.22 21.30
CA ILE A 432 -8.00 0.88 21.35
C ILE A 432 -7.32 1.50 22.58
N GLN A 433 -7.62 2.76 22.90
CA GLN A 433 -7.15 3.47 24.10
C GLN A 433 -7.46 2.68 25.37
N ASN A 434 -8.69 2.18 25.50
CA ASN A 434 -9.10 1.34 26.62
C ASN A 434 -8.33 0.01 26.65
N TRP A 435 -8.17 -0.66 25.51
CA TRP A 435 -7.42 -1.92 25.44
C TRP A 435 -5.94 -1.73 25.81
N MET A 436 -5.31 -0.68 25.29
CA MET A 436 -3.92 -0.31 25.57
C MET A 436 -3.75 0.01 27.06
N TYR A 437 -4.67 0.78 27.64
CA TYR A 437 -4.69 1.08 29.06
C TYR A 437 -4.75 -0.17 29.91
N GLN A 438 -5.75 -1.04 29.69
CA GLN A 438 -5.90 -2.30 30.43
C GLN A 438 -4.65 -3.18 30.31
N LYS A 439 -4.06 -3.27 29.11
CA LYS A 439 -2.83 -4.04 28.90
C LYS A 439 -1.69 -3.53 29.77
N PHE A 440 -1.40 -2.24 29.72
CA PHE A 440 -0.27 -1.68 30.48
C PHE A 440 -0.56 -1.54 31.96
N GLN A 441 -1.81 -1.38 32.36
CA GLN A 441 -2.24 -1.45 33.75
C GLN A 441 -1.86 -2.79 34.36
N LEU A 442 -2.20 -3.90 33.70
CA LEU A 442 -1.85 -5.26 34.13
C LEU A 442 -0.33 -5.47 34.13
N LYS A 443 0.38 -5.02 33.08
CA LYS A 443 1.83 -5.20 32.96
C LYS A 443 2.64 -4.37 33.97
N LEU A 444 2.13 -3.21 34.39
CA LEU A 444 2.74 -2.32 35.36
C LEU A 444 2.23 -2.55 36.79
N MET A 445 1.25 -3.45 36.99
CA MET A 445 0.59 -3.69 38.28
C MET A 445 0.00 -2.40 38.89
N ARG A 446 -0.63 -1.57 38.07
CA ARG A 446 -1.28 -0.31 38.47
C ARG A 446 -2.72 -0.56 38.92
N LYS A 447 -3.23 0.28 39.81
CA LYS A 447 -4.65 0.23 40.24
C LYS A 447 -5.56 0.77 39.14
N ASP A 448 -6.86 0.54 39.29
CA ASP A 448 -7.86 1.13 38.40
C ASP A 448 -7.77 2.65 38.39
N TYR A 449 -7.85 3.22 37.18
CA TYR A 449 -7.80 4.65 36.88
C TYR A 449 -6.46 5.35 37.14
N ASP A 450 -5.45 4.66 37.67
CA ASP A 450 -4.08 5.19 37.77
C ASP A 450 -3.64 5.73 36.41
N LYS A 451 -3.02 6.91 36.43
CA LYS A 451 -2.43 7.49 35.23
C LYS A 451 -1.27 6.62 34.77
N ILE A 452 -1.29 6.22 33.49
CA ILE A 452 -0.18 5.51 32.84
C ILE A 452 0.33 6.42 31.73
N THR A 453 1.56 6.90 31.88
CA THR A 453 2.15 7.84 30.92
C THR A 453 2.81 7.15 29.74
N VAL A 454 3.06 7.90 28.66
CA VAL A 454 3.93 7.45 27.55
C VAL A 454 5.30 7.02 28.08
N GLU A 455 5.87 7.77 29.01
CA GLU A 455 7.14 7.42 29.64
C GLU A 455 7.06 6.09 30.38
N ASP A 456 6.04 5.86 31.22
CA ASP A 456 5.87 4.59 31.95
C ASP A 456 5.94 3.37 31.02
N VAL A 457 5.26 3.45 29.87
CA VAL A 457 5.23 2.38 28.87
C VAL A 457 6.59 2.18 28.21
N VAL A 458 7.25 3.25 27.78
CA VAL A 458 8.56 3.17 27.12
C VAL A 458 9.61 2.54 28.05
N LEU A 459 9.63 2.96 29.32
CA LEU A 459 10.56 2.41 30.31
C LEU A 459 10.25 0.96 30.65
N HIS A 460 8.96 0.58 30.69
CA HIS A 460 8.57 -0.81 30.85
C HIS A 460 9.09 -1.70 29.72
N GLU A 461 8.92 -1.28 28.47
CA GLU A 461 9.40 -2.07 27.32
C GLU A 461 10.93 -2.18 27.31
N LEU A 462 11.68 -1.13 27.69
CA LEU A 462 13.13 -1.22 27.86
C LEU A 462 13.52 -2.21 28.98
N LYS A 463 12.87 -2.10 30.14
CA LYS A 463 13.13 -2.97 31.29
C LYS A 463 12.84 -4.45 30.98
N LYS A 464 11.76 -4.72 30.25
CA LYS A 464 11.38 -6.06 29.80
C LYS A 464 12.44 -6.72 28.91
N LEU A 465 13.21 -5.92 28.16
CA LEU A 465 14.32 -6.39 27.34
C LEU A 465 15.65 -6.45 28.10
N GLY A 466 15.67 -6.13 29.40
CA GLY A 466 16.89 -6.09 30.21
C GLY A 466 17.85 -4.97 29.80
N ILE A 467 17.34 -3.91 29.17
CA ILE A 467 18.15 -2.80 28.67
C ILE A 467 18.32 -1.76 29.78
N GLU A 468 19.57 -1.51 30.19
CA GLU A 468 19.91 -0.39 31.06
C GLU A 468 19.88 0.93 30.28
N TYR A 469 19.32 1.96 30.91
CA TYR A 469 19.13 3.26 30.29
C TYR A 469 19.44 4.43 31.23
N THR A 470 19.79 5.56 30.63
CA THR A 470 19.93 6.87 31.29
C THR A 470 18.97 7.87 30.66
N LYS A 471 18.46 8.81 31.45
CA LYS A 471 17.56 9.86 30.98
C LYS A 471 18.29 11.19 30.96
N ASN A 472 18.37 11.81 29.79
CA ASN A 472 18.96 13.12 29.60
C ASN A 472 17.85 14.12 29.28
N LYS A 473 17.68 15.15 30.12
CA LYS A 473 16.74 16.24 29.83
C LYS A 473 17.30 17.13 28.73
N THR A 474 16.44 17.50 27.79
CA THR A 474 16.73 18.50 26.77
C THR A 474 15.74 19.65 26.91
N LYS A 475 15.90 20.71 26.10
CA LYS A 475 14.95 21.82 26.06
C LYS A 475 13.54 21.35 25.68
N ASP A 476 13.44 20.40 24.74
CA ASP A 476 12.19 20.01 24.10
C ASP A 476 11.61 18.70 24.62
N GLY A 477 12.31 18.00 25.53
CA GLY A 477 11.87 16.70 26.03
C GLY A 477 12.91 15.95 26.84
N ILE A 478 12.89 14.63 26.73
CA ILE A 478 13.93 13.75 27.25
C ILE A 478 14.47 12.85 26.14
N VAL A 479 15.76 12.54 26.23
CA VAL A 479 16.40 11.47 25.47
C VAL A 479 16.74 10.35 26.43
N ILE A 480 16.18 9.18 26.18
CA ILE A 480 16.47 7.94 26.91
C ILE A 480 17.57 7.23 26.13
N SER A 481 18.81 7.38 26.58
CA SER A 481 19.97 6.69 26.04
C SER A 481 20.09 5.31 26.69
N TYR A 482 20.56 4.31 25.95
CA TYR A 482 20.66 2.95 26.47
C TYR A 482 21.92 2.25 25.98
N GLN A 483 22.37 1.24 26.73
CA GLN A 483 23.47 0.39 26.26
C GLN A 483 22.99 -0.44 25.07
N LYS A 484 23.68 -0.28 23.94
CA LYS A 484 23.39 -1.02 22.70
C LYS A 484 23.57 -2.50 22.98
N ILE A 485 22.52 -3.30 22.75
CA ILE A 485 22.61 -4.75 22.84
C ILE A 485 23.68 -5.18 21.82
N LYS A 486 24.77 -5.79 22.28
CA LYS A 486 25.73 -6.44 21.38
C LYS A 486 24.97 -7.58 20.69
N THR A 487 24.48 -7.34 19.48
CA THR A 487 23.96 -8.39 18.63
C THR A 487 25.09 -9.39 18.43
N LYS A 488 24.93 -10.60 18.97
CA LYS A 488 25.78 -11.73 18.57
C LYS A 488 25.59 -11.86 17.07
N SER A 489 26.65 -11.58 16.31
CA SER A 489 26.72 -11.88 14.89
C SER A 489 26.28 -13.33 14.71
N LYS A 490 25.17 -13.55 14.01
CA LYS A 490 24.85 -14.86 13.44
C LYS A 490 25.58 -15.00 12.12
#